data_AF-A0A3C1RY36-F1
#
_entry.id   AF-A0A3C1RY36-F1
#
_cell.length_a   1.000
_cell.length_b   1.000
_cell.length_c   1.000
_cell.angle_alpha   90.00
_cell.angle_beta   90.00
_cell.angle_gamma   90.00
#
_symmetry.space_group_name_H-M   'P 1'
#
loop_
_entity.id
_entity.type
_entity.pdbx_description
1 polymer ?
#
loop_
_entity_poly.entity_id
_entity_poly.type
_entity_poly.pdbx_seq_one_letter_code
_entity_poly.pdbx_strand_id
1 'polypeptide(L)'
;MTQISVTSDAPSMGRRQFMNLMTFGTVTGVAVGALYPVIKYFLPPASGAVGGGVTAKDALGNDVIVSEFLSTHKPGDRVLAQGLKGDPTYMVIESDSTLTEYGINAICTHLGCVVPWNASENKFMCPCHGSQYNSEGKVVRGPAPLSLPLVHATVADDKLNFTTWTETDFRSGENPWWS
;
A
#
# COMPACT_ATOMS: atom_id res chain seq x y z
N MET A 1 64.93 -13.76 48.61
CA MET A 1 64.35 -12.65 47.82
C MET A 1 64.66 -12.92 46.37
N THR A 2 63.73 -13.53 45.64
CA THR A 2 63.91 -13.78 44.21
C THR A 2 62.66 -13.26 43.53
N GLN A 3 62.68 -11.96 43.22
CA GLN A 3 61.68 -11.36 42.35
C GLN A 3 61.88 -11.97 40.96
N ILE A 4 60.88 -12.73 40.52
CA ILE A 4 60.76 -13.15 39.12
C ILE A 4 60.50 -11.87 38.34
N SER A 5 61.50 -11.45 37.56
CA SER A 5 61.44 -10.41 36.56
C SER A 5 60.36 -10.75 35.54
N VAL A 6 59.16 -10.21 35.72
CA VAL A 6 58.13 -10.19 34.67
C VAL A 6 58.69 -9.33 33.56
N THR A 7 59.08 -9.97 32.46
CA THR A 7 59.56 -9.33 31.23
C THR A 7 58.65 -8.15 30.87
N SER A 8 59.21 -6.94 30.88
CA SER A 8 58.51 -5.67 30.60
C SER A 8 57.98 -5.53 29.18
N ASP A 9 58.29 -6.49 28.31
CA ASP A 9 58.14 -6.36 26.87
C ASP A 9 56.86 -7.06 26.35
N ALA A 10 56.14 -7.79 27.21
CA ALA A 10 54.90 -8.47 26.84
C ALA A 10 53.66 -7.61 27.16
N PRO A 11 52.71 -7.45 26.21
CA PRO A 11 51.52 -6.63 26.43
C PRO A 11 50.57 -7.27 27.46
N SER A 12 50.09 -6.44 28.39
CA SER A 12 49.09 -6.82 29.41
C SER A 12 47.73 -7.19 28.80
N MET A 13 46.89 -7.88 29.56
CA MET A 13 45.56 -8.30 29.09
C MET A 13 44.68 -7.14 28.63
N GLY A 14 44.70 -5.99 29.32
CA GLY A 14 43.95 -4.80 28.90
C GLY A 14 44.40 -4.26 27.54
N ARG A 15 45.71 -4.27 27.25
CA ARG A 15 46.24 -3.87 25.94
C ARG A 15 45.83 -4.87 24.84
N ARG A 16 45.80 -6.16 25.15
CA ARG A 16 45.33 -7.21 24.22
C ARG A 16 43.84 -7.07 23.90
N GLN A 17 43.01 -6.82 24.92
CA GLN A 17 41.57 -6.58 24.75
C GLN A 17 41.30 -5.33 23.93
N PHE A 18 42.04 -4.24 24.18
CA PHE A 18 41.94 -3.02 23.39
C PHE A 18 42.32 -3.25 21.91
N MET A 19 43.43 -3.94 21.64
CA MET A 19 43.82 -4.27 20.27
C MET A 19 42.84 -5.21 19.58
N ASN A 20 42.25 -6.17 20.30
CA ASN A 20 41.19 -7.04 19.77
C ASN A 20 39.95 -6.23 19.41
N LEU A 21 39.53 -5.28 20.27
CA LEU A 21 38.39 -4.41 19.98
C LEU A 21 38.62 -3.61 18.69
N MET A 22 39.80 -3.03 18.51
CA MET A 22 40.13 -2.28 17.28
C MET A 22 40.14 -3.21 16.06
N THR A 23 40.74 -4.40 16.18
CA THR A 23 40.87 -5.35 15.07
C THR A 23 39.52 -5.95 14.66
N PHE A 24 38.75 -6.46 15.61
CA PHE A 24 37.42 -7.00 15.32
C PHE A 24 36.41 -5.90 14.99
N GLY A 25 36.59 -4.70 15.52
CA GLY A 25 35.80 -3.52 15.16
C GLY A 25 35.97 -3.15 13.68
N THR A 26 37.20 -3.10 13.16
CA THR A 26 37.44 -2.83 11.73
C THR A 26 36.97 -3.96 10.83
N VAL A 27 37.23 -5.22 11.19
CA VAL A 27 36.73 -6.39 10.43
C VAL A 27 35.20 -6.38 10.37
N THR A 28 34.54 -6.12 11.49
CA THR A 28 33.08 -6.01 11.55
C THR A 28 32.58 -4.84 10.71
N GLY A 29 33.26 -3.68 10.75
CA GLY A 29 32.92 -2.53 9.91
C GLY A 29 32.98 -2.84 8.42
N VAL A 30 34.01 -3.54 7.96
CA VAL A 30 34.13 -3.99 6.56
C VAL A 30 33.02 -4.99 6.21
N ALA A 31 32.74 -5.95 7.10
CA ALA A 31 31.68 -6.94 6.89
C ALA A 31 30.30 -6.28 6.78
N VAL A 32 29.97 -5.33 7.67
CA VAL A 32 28.71 -4.57 7.62
C VAL A 32 28.65 -3.71 6.36
N GLY A 33 29.74 -3.05 5.99
CA GLY A 33 29.82 -2.24 4.78
C GLY A 33 29.58 -3.07 3.51
N ALA A 34 30.12 -4.28 3.45
CA ALA A 34 29.89 -5.21 2.34
C ALA A 34 28.48 -5.83 2.36
N LEU A 35 27.90 -6.06 3.54
CA LEU A 35 26.57 -6.67 3.69
C LEU A 35 25.43 -5.67 3.46
N TYR A 36 25.62 -4.39 3.77
CA TYR A 36 24.62 -3.34 3.56
C TYR A 36 24.05 -3.29 2.13
N PRO A 37 24.85 -3.23 1.05
CA PRO A 37 24.31 -3.22 -0.31
C PRO A 37 23.60 -4.53 -0.66
N VAL A 38 24.04 -5.67 -0.12
CA VAL A 38 23.36 -6.96 -0.32
C VAL A 38 21.96 -6.93 0.31
N ILE A 39 21.83 -6.44 1.53
CA ILE A 39 20.52 -6.27 2.19
C ILE A 39 19.65 -5.28 1.41
N LYS A 40 20.22 -4.13 1.01
CA LYS A 40 19.51 -3.11 0.22
C LYS A 40 19.06 -3.62 -1.14
N TYR A 41 19.80 -4.54 -1.74
CA TYR A 41 19.44 -5.16 -3.02
C TYR A 41 18.14 -5.99 -2.91
N PHE A 42 17.91 -6.66 -1.78
CA PHE A 42 16.67 -7.41 -1.56
C PHE A 42 15.48 -6.54 -1.14
N LEU A 43 15.71 -5.27 -0.78
CA LEU A 43 14.64 -4.33 -0.49
C LEU A 43 14.11 -3.76 -1.82
N PRO A 44 12.83 -3.99 -2.17
CA PRO A 44 12.28 -3.50 -3.42
C PRO A 44 12.36 -1.96 -3.47
N PRO A 45 12.76 -1.36 -4.62
CA PRO A 45 12.75 0.08 -4.77
C PRO A 45 11.31 0.61 -4.69
N ALA A 46 11.13 1.80 -4.12
CA ALA A 46 9.83 2.45 -4.11
C ALA A 46 9.40 2.79 -5.54
N SER A 47 8.16 2.46 -5.91
CA SER A 47 7.56 2.90 -7.17
C SER A 47 7.35 4.41 -7.11
N GLY A 48 7.96 5.15 -8.03
CA GLY A 48 7.90 6.62 -8.08
C GLY A 48 6.54 7.13 -8.53
N ALA A 49 5.57 7.21 -7.61
CA ALA A 49 4.37 8.00 -7.79
C ALA A 49 4.65 9.44 -7.31
N VAL A 50 4.88 10.36 -8.25
CA VAL A 50 5.04 11.79 -7.95
C VAL A 50 3.68 12.31 -7.46
N GLY A 51 3.62 12.82 -6.23
CA GLY A 51 2.38 13.37 -5.66
C GLY A 51 1.38 12.32 -5.11
N GLY A 52 1.78 11.05 -4.99
CA GLY A 52 0.92 10.00 -4.42
C GLY A 52 -0.26 9.59 -5.32
N GLY A 53 -0.32 10.12 -6.55
CA GLY A 53 -1.34 9.79 -7.53
C GLY A 53 -0.86 8.78 -8.57
N VAL A 54 -1.77 7.90 -9.02
CA VAL A 54 -1.55 7.03 -10.19
C VAL A 54 -2.69 7.18 -11.18
N THR A 55 -2.39 7.09 -12.47
CA THR A 55 -3.43 7.03 -13.51
C THR A 55 -4.16 5.69 -13.39
N ALA A 56 -5.49 5.75 -13.47
CA ALA A 56 -6.33 4.57 -13.52
C ALA A 56 -6.07 3.82 -14.83
N LYS A 57 -5.93 2.49 -14.75
CA LYS A 57 -5.75 1.65 -15.93
C LYS A 57 -6.85 0.62 -16.08
N ASP A 58 -7.15 0.25 -17.32
CA ASP A 58 -8.08 -0.83 -17.64
C ASP A 58 -7.45 -2.21 -17.39
N ALA A 59 -8.20 -3.28 -17.66
CA ALA A 59 -7.72 -4.66 -17.52
C ALA A 59 -6.56 -5.02 -18.47
N LEU A 60 -6.34 -4.23 -19.54
CA LEU A 60 -5.28 -4.41 -20.52
C LEU A 60 -4.04 -3.55 -20.21
N GLY A 61 -4.12 -2.67 -19.20
CA GLY A 61 -3.06 -1.76 -18.79
C GLY A 61 -3.07 -0.40 -19.52
N ASN A 62 -4.07 -0.13 -20.36
CA ASN A 62 -4.25 1.17 -21.00
C ASN A 62 -4.80 2.18 -20.00
N ASP A 63 -4.51 3.46 -20.19
CA ASP A 63 -5.07 4.51 -19.35
C ASP A 63 -6.58 4.65 -19.59
N VAL A 64 -7.36 4.81 -18.52
CA VAL A 64 -8.81 5.02 -18.62
C VAL A 64 -9.09 6.45 -19.05
N ILE A 65 -9.70 6.60 -20.23
CA ILE A 65 -10.16 7.88 -20.79
C ILE A 65 -11.61 8.10 -20.35
N VAL A 66 -11.88 9.22 -19.69
CA VAL A 66 -13.19 9.49 -19.06
C VAL A 66 -14.29 9.64 -20.10
N SER A 67 -14.02 10.33 -21.22
CA SER A 67 -15.02 10.48 -22.29
C SER A 67 -15.47 9.15 -22.89
N GLU A 68 -14.53 8.23 -23.12
CA GLU A 68 -14.82 6.90 -23.67
C GLU A 68 -15.53 6.03 -22.63
N PHE A 69 -15.08 6.11 -21.37
CA PHE A 69 -15.68 5.39 -20.26
C PHE A 69 -17.15 5.77 -20.04
N LEU A 70 -17.47 7.07 -20.05
CA LEU A 70 -18.85 7.56 -19.91
C LEU A 70 -19.73 7.25 -21.13
N SER A 71 -19.14 7.04 -22.31
CA SER A 71 -19.90 6.64 -23.50
C SER A 71 -20.32 5.17 -23.49
N THR A 72 -19.57 4.33 -22.76
CA THR A 72 -19.75 2.87 -22.75
C THR A 72 -20.53 2.36 -21.55
N HIS A 73 -20.54 3.11 -20.44
CA HIS A 73 -21.15 2.71 -19.18
C HIS A 73 -22.33 3.60 -18.80
N LYS A 74 -23.31 3.00 -18.11
CA LYS A 74 -24.54 3.70 -17.71
C LYS A 74 -24.40 4.31 -16.31
N PRO A 75 -25.20 5.34 -15.99
CA PRO A 75 -25.35 5.83 -14.62
C PRO A 75 -25.66 4.70 -13.63
N GLY A 76 -24.91 4.64 -12.53
CA GLY A 76 -25.02 3.59 -11.51
C GLY A 76 -24.16 2.34 -11.76
N ASP A 77 -23.50 2.23 -12.91
CA ASP A 77 -22.54 1.15 -13.15
C ASP A 77 -21.31 1.32 -12.25
N ARG A 78 -20.73 0.18 -11.89
CA ARG A 78 -19.53 0.09 -11.05
C ARG A 78 -18.52 -0.82 -11.70
N VAL A 79 -17.44 -0.22 -12.18
CA VAL A 79 -16.44 -0.91 -13.01
C VAL A 79 -15.09 -0.88 -12.32
N LEU A 80 -14.37 -1.98 -12.42
CA LEU A 80 -13.03 -2.09 -11.86
C LEU A 80 -12.01 -1.45 -12.80
N ALA A 81 -11.14 -0.63 -12.23
CA ALA A 81 -9.88 -0.20 -12.81
C ALA A 81 -8.73 -0.58 -11.88
N GLN A 82 -7.52 -0.62 -12.43
CA GLN A 82 -6.31 -0.68 -11.63
C GLN A 82 -6.09 0.67 -10.94
N GLY A 83 -6.11 0.65 -9.61
CA GLY A 83 -5.94 1.81 -8.75
C GLY A 83 -4.54 1.90 -8.12
N LEU A 84 -4.48 2.54 -6.95
CA LEU A 84 -3.25 2.71 -6.19
C LEU A 84 -2.56 1.36 -5.92
N LYS A 85 -1.23 1.30 -6.05
CA LYS A 85 -0.41 0.11 -5.82
C LYS A 85 -0.79 -1.13 -6.65
N GLY A 86 -1.65 -0.97 -7.66
CA GLY A 86 -2.15 -2.07 -8.50
C GLY A 86 -3.40 -2.76 -7.96
N ASP A 87 -3.98 -2.27 -6.86
CA ASP A 87 -5.20 -2.82 -6.31
C ASP A 87 -6.41 -2.53 -7.23
N PRO A 88 -7.38 -3.45 -7.35
CA PRO A 88 -8.60 -3.20 -8.10
C PRO A 88 -9.47 -2.19 -7.35
N THR A 89 -9.79 -1.07 -8.01
CA THR A 89 -10.62 0.01 -7.48
C THR A 89 -11.85 0.20 -8.35
N TYR A 90 -13.02 0.28 -7.72
CA TYR A 90 -14.27 0.63 -8.37
C TYR A 90 -14.33 2.13 -8.68
N MET A 91 -14.63 2.41 -9.94
CA MET A 91 -15.15 3.69 -10.40
C MET A 91 -16.67 3.63 -10.33
N VAL A 92 -17.29 4.63 -9.72
CA VAL A 92 -18.75 4.72 -9.58
C VAL A 92 -19.23 5.87 -10.47
N ILE A 93 -20.29 5.63 -11.23
CA ILE A 93 -20.93 6.64 -12.06
C ILE A 93 -22.21 7.10 -11.35
N GLU A 94 -22.33 8.38 -11.08
CA GLU A 94 -23.52 9.00 -10.50
C GLU A 94 -24.70 8.99 -11.48
N SER A 95 -25.89 9.27 -10.94
CA SER A 95 -27.13 9.40 -11.71
C SER A 95 -27.11 10.54 -12.74
N ASP A 96 -26.23 11.53 -12.57
CA ASP A 96 -26.05 12.65 -13.50
C ASP A 96 -25.10 12.34 -14.66
N SER A 97 -24.68 11.06 -14.81
CA SER A 97 -23.70 10.61 -15.81
C SER A 97 -22.29 11.19 -15.61
N THR A 98 -21.95 11.60 -14.38
CA THR A 98 -20.60 11.97 -14.00
C THR A 98 -19.94 10.88 -13.15
N LEU A 99 -18.61 10.93 -13.03
CA LEU A 99 -17.86 10.04 -12.14
C LEU A 99 -17.86 10.61 -10.72
N THR A 100 -17.96 9.72 -9.71
CA THR A 100 -17.73 10.08 -8.31
C THR A 100 -16.36 10.69 -8.11
N GLU A 101 -16.24 11.63 -7.17
CA GLU A 101 -14.96 12.14 -6.68
C GLU A 101 -14.19 11.13 -5.81
N TYR A 102 -14.78 9.97 -5.52
CA TYR A 102 -14.16 8.89 -4.76
C TYR A 102 -14.22 7.56 -5.52
N GLY A 103 -13.17 6.76 -5.38
CA GLY A 103 -13.13 5.36 -5.79
C GLY A 103 -13.20 4.43 -4.57
N ILE A 104 -13.76 3.24 -4.74
CA ILE A 104 -13.88 2.24 -3.67
C ILE A 104 -12.91 1.10 -3.96
N ASN A 105 -11.94 0.84 -3.07
CA ASN A 105 -11.06 -0.32 -3.23
C ASN A 105 -11.87 -1.62 -3.10
N ALA A 106 -11.73 -2.52 -4.07
CA ALA A 106 -12.51 -3.76 -4.16
C ALA A 106 -11.96 -4.90 -3.30
N ILE A 107 -10.82 -4.72 -2.63
CA ILE A 107 -10.19 -5.72 -1.79
C ILE A 107 -10.94 -5.87 -0.47
N CYS A 108 -11.45 -7.08 -0.23
CA CYS A 108 -12.14 -7.43 1.00
C CYS A 108 -11.21 -7.30 2.20
N THR A 109 -11.63 -6.51 3.19
CA THR A 109 -10.94 -6.28 4.46
C THR A 109 -10.86 -7.50 5.38
N HIS A 110 -11.51 -8.61 5.02
CA HIS A 110 -11.36 -9.88 5.75
C HIS A 110 -10.04 -10.58 5.42
N LEU A 111 -9.85 -10.99 4.14
CA LEU A 111 -8.71 -11.80 3.69
C LEU A 111 -8.24 -11.45 2.26
N GLY A 112 -8.74 -10.38 1.66
CA GLY A 112 -8.22 -9.86 0.38
C GLY A 112 -8.90 -10.34 -0.90
N CYS A 113 -10.03 -11.07 -0.85
CA CYS A 113 -10.80 -11.38 -2.05
C CYS A 113 -11.34 -10.11 -2.73
N VAL A 114 -11.40 -10.07 -4.06
CA VAL A 114 -12.10 -8.99 -4.78
C VAL A 114 -13.61 -9.12 -4.58
N VAL A 115 -14.25 -8.05 -4.14
CA VAL A 115 -15.68 -8.02 -3.79
C VAL A 115 -16.50 -7.50 -4.97
N PRO A 116 -17.27 -8.35 -5.68
CA PRO A 116 -18.11 -7.90 -6.78
C PRO A 116 -19.29 -7.04 -6.30
N TRP A 117 -19.71 -6.10 -7.14
CA TRP A 117 -20.96 -5.37 -6.99
C TRP A 117 -22.15 -6.27 -7.36
N ASN A 118 -23.15 -6.34 -6.48
CA ASN A 118 -24.44 -6.94 -6.78
C ASN A 118 -25.48 -5.82 -6.98
N ALA A 119 -25.86 -5.59 -8.24
CA ALA A 119 -26.82 -4.57 -8.62
C ALA A 119 -28.26 -4.87 -8.18
N SER A 120 -28.62 -6.15 -7.96
CA SER A 120 -29.97 -6.53 -7.52
C SER A 120 -30.25 -6.13 -6.08
N GLU A 121 -29.23 -6.17 -5.22
CA GLU A 121 -29.35 -5.82 -3.80
C GLU A 121 -28.70 -4.47 -3.44
N ASN A 122 -28.10 -3.77 -4.41
CA ASN A 122 -27.35 -2.53 -4.23
C ASN A 122 -26.27 -2.63 -3.14
N LYS A 123 -25.53 -3.74 -3.14
CA LYS A 123 -24.48 -4.05 -2.16
C LYS A 123 -23.30 -4.72 -2.82
N PHE A 124 -22.11 -4.52 -2.24
CA PHE A 124 -20.96 -5.36 -2.55
C PHE A 124 -21.05 -6.63 -1.73
N MET A 125 -20.98 -7.80 -2.38
CA MET A 125 -21.11 -9.09 -1.72
C MET A 125 -19.89 -9.96 -2.00
N CYS A 126 -19.11 -10.22 -0.96
CA CYS A 126 -17.89 -11.01 -1.07
C CYS A 126 -18.25 -12.49 -1.24
N PRO A 127 -17.87 -13.14 -2.36
CA PRO A 127 -18.22 -14.52 -2.63
C PRO A 127 -17.48 -15.51 -1.71
N CYS A 128 -16.39 -15.09 -1.07
CA CYS A 128 -15.55 -15.95 -0.26
C CYS A 128 -16.22 -16.34 1.07
N HIS A 129 -16.67 -15.36 1.84
CA HIS A 129 -17.24 -15.58 3.18
C HIS A 129 -18.51 -14.75 3.46
N GLY A 130 -19.10 -14.13 2.43
CA GLY A 130 -20.37 -13.43 2.54
C GLY A 130 -20.31 -12.07 3.26
N SER A 131 -19.14 -11.44 3.36
CA SER A 131 -19.05 -10.03 3.78
C SER A 131 -19.86 -9.15 2.84
N GLN A 132 -20.69 -8.28 3.41
CA GLN A 132 -21.55 -7.35 2.68
C GLN A 132 -21.16 -5.93 3.02
N TYR A 133 -21.05 -5.11 1.98
CA TYR A 133 -20.82 -3.67 2.10
C TYR A 133 -21.94 -2.91 1.40
N ASN A 134 -22.29 -1.73 1.90
CA ASN A 134 -23.30 -0.87 1.27
C ASN A 134 -22.78 -0.29 -0.06
N SER A 135 -23.61 0.52 -0.72
CA SER A 135 -23.26 1.25 -1.95
C SER A 135 -22.04 2.17 -1.82
N GLU A 136 -21.61 2.55 -0.63
CA GLU A 136 -20.43 3.41 -0.42
C GLU A 136 -19.21 2.59 0.03
N GLY A 137 -19.34 1.26 0.18
CA GLY A 137 -18.28 0.38 0.66
C GLY A 137 -18.16 0.28 2.19
N LYS A 138 -19.12 0.82 2.95
CA LYS A 138 -19.22 0.64 4.40
C LYS A 138 -19.64 -0.80 4.73
N VAL A 139 -18.98 -1.44 5.68
CA VAL A 139 -19.34 -2.80 6.10
C VAL A 139 -20.74 -2.82 6.73
N VAL A 140 -21.56 -3.79 6.32
CA VAL A 140 -22.94 -3.99 6.81
C VAL A 140 -23.09 -5.35 7.48
N ARG A 141 -22.45 -6.40 6.96
CA ARG A 141 -22.56 -7.76 7.48
C ARG A 141 -21.32 -8.59 7.17
N GLY A 142 -21.14 -9.68 7.91
CA GLY A 142 -20.16 -10.72 7.66
C GLY A 142 -18.88 -10.53 8.47
N PRO A 143 -17.84 -11.34 8.20
CA PRO A 143 -16.63 -11.38 9.01
C PRO A 143 -15.65 -10.22 8.75
N ALA A 144 -15.94 -9.34 7.78
CA ALA A 144 -15.11 -8.17 7.50
C ALA A 144 -15.06 -7.23 8.72
N PRO A 145 -13.88 -6.92 9.27
CA PRO A 145 -13.77 -6.07 10.45
C PRO A 145 -13.93 -4.58 10.14
N LEU A 146 -13.62 -4.16 8.91
CA LEU A 146 -13.51 -2.75 8.50
C LEU A 146 -14.19 -2.51 7.14
N SER A 147 -14.56 -1.26 6.88
CA SER A 147 -15.11 -0.80 5.59
C SER A 147 -14.05 -0.77 4.49
N LEU A 148 -14.47 -0.87 3.22
CA LEU A 148 -13.55 -0.82 2.08
C LEU A 148 -12.81 0.53 2.02
N PRO A 149 -11.50 0.55 1.74
CA PRO A 149 -10.74 1.79 1.59
C PRO A 149 -11.26 2.69 0.47
N LEU A 150 -11.10 4.00 0.65
CA LEU A 150 -11.42 4.99 -0.37
C LEU A 150 -10.15 5.57 -1.00
N VAL A 151 -10.29 6.04 -2.23
CA VAL A 151 -9.30 6.86 -2.93
C VAL A 151 -9.99 8.06 -3.53
N HIS A 152 -9.31 9.19 -3.69
CA HIS A 152 -9.88 10.29 -4.47
C HIS A 152 -9.77 9.95 -5.95
N ALA A 153 -10.81 10.24 -6.71
CA ALA A 153 -10.88 10.08 -8.15
C ALA A 153 -10.94 11.48 -8.77
N THR A 154 -9.88 11.88 -9.46
CA THR A 154 -9.76 13.21 -10.07
C THR A 154 -9.52 13.07 -11.57
N VAL A 155 -10.21 13.88 -12.37
CA VAL A 155 -10.02 13.89 -13.82
C VAL A 155 -9.02 14.98 -14.18
N ALA A 156 -7.90 14.62 -14.80
CA ALA A 156 -6.92 15.55 -15.35
C ALA A 156 -6.57 15.13 -16.77
N ASP A 157 -6.61 16.09 -17.71
CA ASP A 157 -6.35 15.85 -19.14
C ASP A 157 -7.12 14.66 -19.72
N ASP A 158 -8.42 14.55 -19.35
CA ASP A 158 -9.34 13.46 -19.75
C ASP A 158 -8.95 12.06 -19.25
N LYS A 159 -7.94 11.97 -18.38
CA LYS A 159 -7.53 10.75 -17.69
C LYS A 159 -7.98 10.78 -16.24
N LEU A 160 -8.36 9.61 -15.74
CA LEU A 160 -8.68 9.45 -14.34
C LEU A 160 -7.40 9.20 -13.52
N ASN A 161 -7.19 10.01 -12.49
CA ASN A 161 -6.11 9.89 -11.53
C ASN A 161 -6.67 9.55 -10.15
N PHE A 162 -6.13 8.50 -9.55
CA PHE A 162 -6.41 8.13 -8.17
C PHE A 162 -5.35 8.66 -7.24
N THR A 163 -5.74 9.32 -6.16
CA THR A 163 -4.85 9.73 -5.06
C THR A 163 -5.31 9.15 -3.72
N THR A 164 -4.40 9.09 -2.75
CA THR A 164 -4.70 8.55 -1.42
C THR A 164 -5.72 9.41 -0.68
N TRP A 165 -6.77 8.79 -0.15
CA TRP A 165 -7.73 9.45 0.73
C TRP A 165 -7.15 9.58 2.15
N THR A 166 -6.92 10.81 2.59
CA THR A 166 -6.34 11.11 3.92
C THR A 166 -7.27 11.90 4.84
N GLU A 167 -8.37 12.44 4.30
CA GLU A 167 -9.37 13.15 5.09
C GLU A 167 -10.32 12.19 5.81
N THR A 168 -11.19 12.73 6.66
CA THR A 168 -12.18 11.95 7.42
C THR A 168 -13.04 11.11 6.48
N ASP A 169 -13.28 9.84 6.85
CA ASP A 169 -14.17 8.97 6.09
C ASP A 169 -15.62 9.46 6.26
N PHE A 170 -16.21 9.97 5.18
CA PHE A 170 -17.57 10.52 5.21
C PHE A 170 -18.65 9.49 5.59
N ARG A 171 -18.36 8.19 5.50
CA ARG A 171 -19.32 7.10 5.75
C ARG A 171 -19.41 6.72 7.23
N SER A 172 -18.32 6.93 7.98
CA SER A 172 -18.22 6.64 9.42
C SER A 172 -18.11 7.91 10.28
N GLY A 173 -17.61 9.01 9.71
CA GLY A 173 -17.24 10.21 10.46
C GLY A 173 -15.94 10.06 11.27
N GLU A 174 -15.20 8.97 11.04
CA GLU A 174 -13.96 8.64 11.74
C GLU A 174 -12.74 8.84 10.81
N ASN A 175 -11.54 8.79 11.39
CA ASN A 175 -10.31 8.84 10.61
C ASN A 175 -10.16 7.58 9.74
N PRO A 176 -9.59 7.70 8.53
CA PRO A 176 -9.39 6.57 7.63
C PRO A 176 -8.40 5.58 8.23
N TRP A 177 -8.77 4.30 8.30
CA TRP A 177 -7.95 3.25 8.91
C TRP A 177 -6.80 2.75 8.01
N TRP A 178 -6.84 3.09 6.71
CA TRP A 178 -5.89 2.64 5.68
C TRP A 178 -4.77 3.65 5.41
N SER A 179 -4.85 4.84 6.01
CA SER A 179 -3.86 5.91 5.86
C SER A 179 -2.69 5.76 6.82
#